data_AF-A0A0M2EHK5-F1
#
_entry.id   AF-A0A0M2EHK5-F1
#
_cell.length_a   1.000
_cell.length_b   1.000
_cell.length_c   1.000
_cell.angle_alpha   90.00
_cell.angle_beta   90.00
_cell.angle_gamma   90.00
#
_symmetry.space_group_name_H-M   'P 1'
#
loop_
_entity.id
_entity.type
_entity.pdbx_description
1 polymer ?
#
loop_
_entity_poly.entity_id
_entity_poly.type
_entity_poly.pdbx_seq_one_letter_code
_entity_poly.pdbx_strand_id
1 'polypeptide(L)'
;MNSKQQPTTRKRLETMADHVEDKREEYKELLIQVQSILGEPSLEQEEVKEKLSDTYKQMKEYALFVESIEAFIRKMAKESDQQK
;
A
#
# COMPACT_ATOMS: atom_id res chain seq x y z
N MET A 1 -14.56 -32.41 -20.36
CA MET A 1 -14.42 -30.98 -20.72
C MET A 1 -14.02 -30.23 -19.46
N ASN A 2 -12.80 -29.69 -19.41
CA ASN A 2 -12.25 -29.07 -18.20
C ASN A 2 -12.55 -27.57 -18.23
N SER A 3 -13.78 -27.19 -17.90
CA SER A 3 -14.18 -25.78 -17.77
C SER A 3 -13.56 -25.22 -16.49
N LYS A 4 -12.30 -24.77 -16.57
CA LYS A 4 -11.73 -23.86 -15.57
C LYS A 4 -12.63 -22.63 -15.52
N GLN A 5 -13.55 -22.59 -14.56
CA GLN A 5 -14.44 -21.45 -14.35
C GLN A 5 -13.57 -20.20 -14.19
N GLN A 6 -13.70 -19.26 -15.13
CA GLN A 6 -13.01 -17.99 -15.00
C GLN A 6 -13.49 -17.30 -13.72
N PRO A 7 -12.59 -16.76 -12.89
CA PRO A 7 -12.98 -16.04 -11.69
C PRO A 7 -13.86 -14.85 -12.08
N THR A 8 -14.93 -14.66 -11.30
CA THR A 8 -15.86 -13.53 -11.44
C THR A 8 -15.12 -12.20 -11.34
N THR A 9 -15.68 -11.14 -11.93
CA THR A 9 -15.12 -9.78 -11.81
C THR A 9 -14.87 -9.40 -10.35
N ARG A 10 -15.82 -9.72 -9.45
CA ARG A 10 -15.66 -9.56 -8.00
C ARG A 10 -14.39 -10.22 -7.48
N LYS A 11 -14.21 -11.52 -7.73
CA LYS A 11 -13.07 -12.29 -7.21
C LYS A 11 -11.74 -11.75 -7.73
N ARG A 12 -11.69 -11.28 -8.98
CA ARG A 12 -10.50 -10.63 -9.54
C ARG A 12 -10.18 -9.32 -8.82
N LEU A 13 -11.18 -8.48 -8.56
CA LEU A 13 -11.02 -7.23 -7.82
C LEU A 13 -10.59 -7.48 -6.36
N GLU A 14 -11.17 -8.47 -5.69
CA GLU A 14 -10.75 -8.88 -4.34
C GLU A 14 -9.27 -9.30 -4.33
N THR A 15 -8.85 -10.17 -5.27
CA THR A 15 -7.43 -10.55 -5.40
C THR A 15 -6.51 -9.36 -5.67
N MET A 16 -6.96 -8.38 -6.46
CA MET A 16 -6.18 -7.15 -6.69
C MET A 16 -6.08 -6.30 -5.42
N ALA A 17 -7.16 -6.15 -4.66
CA ALA A 17 -7.14 -5.40 -3.40
C ALA A 17 -6.24 -6.06 -2.36
N ASP A 18 -6.30 -7.39 -2.23
CA ASP A 18 -5.44 -8.13 -1.31
C ASP A 18 -3.95 -7.97 -1.70
N HIS A 19 -3.64 -7.99 -3.00
CA HIS A 19 -2.28 -7.73 -3.47
C HIS A 19 -1.78 -6.31 -3.13
N VAL A 20 -2.67 -5.30 -3.22
CA VAL A 20 -2.33 -3.92 -2.86
C VAL A 20 -2.14 -3.80 -1.34
N GLU A 21 -2.95 -4.48 -0.54
CA GLU A 21 -2.81 -4.54 0.92
C GLU A 21 -1.46 -5.17 1.32
N ASP A 22 -1.10 -6.33 0.75
CA ASP A 22 0.18 -6.98 1.01
C ASP A 22 1.36 -6.02 0.76
N LYS A 23 1.33 -5.31 -0.38
CA LYS A 23 2.36 -4.32 -0.72
C LYS A 23 2.37 -3.12 0.21
N ARG A 24 1.20 -2.70 0.70
CA ARG A 24 1.09 -1.63 1.69
C ARG A 24 1.72 -2.05 3.03
N GLU A 25 1.52 -3.29 3.47
CA GLU A 25 2.14 -3.78 4.71
C GLU A 25 3.66 -3.90 4.59
N GLU A 26 4.18 -4.47 3.49
CA GLU A 26 5.63 -4.46 3.19
C GLU A 26 6.21 -3.03 3.21
N TYR A 27 5.47 -2.07 2.67
CA TYR A 27 5.88 -0.68 2.63
C TYR A 27 5.84 0.02 4.00
N LYS A 28 4.87 -0.34 4.87
CA LYS A 28 4.81 0.16 6.25
C LYS A 28 6.04 -0.27 7.06
N GLU A 29 6.54 -1.48 6.86
CA GLU A 29 7.78 -1.92 7.51
C GLU A 29 8.97 -1.03 7.12
N LEU A 30 9.07 -0.65 5.84
CA LEU A 30 10.10 0.28 5.37
C LEU A 30 9.94 1.68 5.97
N LEU A 31 8.71 2.19 6.07
CA LEU A 31 8.42 3.46 6.75
C LEU A 31 8.89 3.46 8.21
N ILE A 32 8.66 2.37 8.94
CA ILE A 32 9.11 2.21 10.34
C ILE A 32 10.64 2.22 10.42
N GLN A 33 11.33 1.54 9.51
CA GLN A 33 12.79 1.53 9.47
C GLN A 33 13.36 2.93 9.23
N VAL A 34 12.80 3.68 8.26
CA VAL A 34 13.22 5.06 7.98
C VAL A 34 12.96 5.97 9.19
N GLN A 35 11.81 5.83 9.83
CA GLN A 35 11.49 6.57 11.06
C GLN A 35 12.46 6.26 12.20
N SER A 36 12.84 4.98 12.36
CA SER A 36 13.83 4.55 13.35
C SER A 36 15.16 5.25 13.13
N ILE A 37 15.68 5.22 11.89
CA ILE A 37 16.94 5.88 11.52
C ILE A 37 16.89 7.39 11.81
N LEU A 38 15.77 8.06 11.50
CA LEU A 38 15.60 9.48 11.81
C LEU A 38 15.60 9.81 13.32
N GLY A 39 15.28 8.82 14.16
CA GLY A 39 15.33 8.93 15.62
C GLY A 39 16.67 8.51 16.23
N GLU A 40 17.61 7.97 15.44
CA GLU A 40 18.91 7.53 15.94
C GLU A 40 19.80 8.73 16.31
N PRO A 41 20.35 8.78 17.54
CA PRO A 41 21.26 9.85 17.95
C PRO A 41 22.53 9.93 17.10
N SER A 42 22.93 8.81 16.47
CA SER A 42 24.11 8.70 15.59
C SER A 42 23.95 9.42 14.24
N LEU A 43 22.74 9.83 13.86
CA LEU A 43 22.50 10.57 12.63
C LEU A 43 22.80 12.06 12.82
N GLU A 44 24.08 12.39 12.95
CA GLU A 44 24.57 13.75 13.25
C GLU A 44 24.66 14.66 12.01
N GLN A 45 24.62 14.10 10.80
CA GLN A 45 24.67 14.88 9.56
C GLN A 45 23.32 15.51 9.26
N GLU A 46 23.18 16.80 9.59
CA GLU A 46 21.92 17.55 9.45
C GLU A 46 21.35 17.53 8.01
N GLU A 47 22.20 17.65 6.99
CA GLU A 47 21.77 17.57 5.58
C GLU A 47 21.16 16.20 5.22
N VAL A 48 21.75 15.12 5.72
CA VAL A 48 21.25 13.75 5.49
C VAL A 48 19.92 13.57 6.22
N LYS A 49 19.83 14.07 7.45
CA LYS A 49 18.61 14.03 8.25
C LYS A 49 17.47 14.80 7.61
N GLU A 50 17.72 15.98 7.06
CA GLU A 50 16.73 16.79 6.35
C GLU A 50 16.21 16.06 5.11
N LYS A 51 17.10 15.57 4.25
CA LYS A 51 16.72 14.81 3.04
C LYS A 51 15.94 13.53 3.38
N LEU A 52 16.36 12.82 4.42
CA LEU A 52 15.68 11.60 4.86
C LEU A 52 14.30 11.93 5.47
N SER A 53 14.17 13.03 6.20
CA SER A 53 12.91 13.52 6.75
C SER A 53 11.92 13.91 5.66
N ASP A 54 12.39 14.60 4.62
CA ASP A 54 11.55 14.97 3.48
C ASP A 54 11.12 13.75 2.66
N THR A 55 12.04 12.81 2.44
CA THR A 55 11.71 11.52 1.83
C THR A 55 10.68 10.76 2.67
N TYR A 56 10.84 10.73 4.00
CA TYR A 56 9.88 10.10 4.90
C TYR A 56 8.48 10.73 4.81
N LYS A 57 8.37 12.06 4.65
CA LYS A 57 7.08 12.73 4.42
C LYS A 57 6.42 12.25 3.13
N GLN A 58 7.16 12.25 2.02
CA GLN A 58 6.67 11.74 0.73
C GLN A 58 6.26 10.27 0.83
N MET A 59 7.02 9.49 1.60
CA MET A 59 6.72 8.09 1.79
C MET A 59 5.36 7.89 2.50
N LYS A 60 5.04 8.71 3.50
CA LYS A 60 3.73 8.66 4.18
C LYS A 60 2.58 9.03 3.23
N GLU A 61 2.78 10.03 2.37
CA GLU A 61 1.78 10.40 1.35
C GLU A 61 1.53 9.25 0.37
N TYR A 62 2.59 8.56 -0.05
CA TYR A 62 2.46 7.37 -0.89
C TYR A 62 1.70 6.23 -0.18
N ALA A 63 1.95 5.99 1.12
CA ALA A 63 1.18 4.98 1.86
C ALA A 63 -0.32 5.27 1.86
N LEU A 64 -0.72 6.53 2.08
CA LEU A 64 -2.11 6.96 2.01
C LEU A 64 -2.69 6.80 0.60
N PHE A 65 -1.90 7.07 -0.43
CA PHE A 65 -2.31 6.86 -1.81
C PHE A 65 -2.56 5.37 -2.12
N VAL A 66 -1.67 4.48 -1.70
CA VAL A 66 -1.85 3.02 -1.87
C VAL A 66 -3.08 2.52 -1.12
N GLU A 67 -3.31 2.99 0.11
CA GLU A 67 -4.54 2.69 0.86
C GLU A 67 -5.80 3.18 0.14
N SER A 68 -5.76 4.34 -0.52
CA SER A 68 -6.88 4.84 -1.32
C SER A 68 -7.18 3.97 -2.54
N ILE A 69 -6.16 3.41 -3.19
CA ILE A 69 -6.30 2.45 -4.30
C ILE A 69 -6.94 1.17 -3.80
N GLU A 70 -6.45 0.61 -2.69
CA GLU A 70 -7.03 -0.58 -2.06
C GLU A 70 -8.52 -0.38 -1.77
N ALA A 71 -8.86 0.71 -1.08
CA ALA A 71 -10.23 1.05 -0.73
C ALA A 71 -11.14 1.18 -1.96
N PHE A 72 -10.65 1.84 -3.02
CA PHE A 72 -11.36 1.95 -4.28
C PHE A 72 -11.64 0.59 -4.91
N ILE A 73 -10.63 -0.28 -5.02
CA ILE A 73 -10.79 -1.63 -5.61
C ILE A 73 -11.77 -2.46 -4.78
N ARG A 74 -11.67 -2.42 -3.45
CA ARG A 74 -12.62 -3.12 -2.55
C ARG A 74 -14.05 -2.61 -2.72
N LYS A 75 -14.24 -1.30 -2.92
CA LYS A 75 -15.56 -0.72 -3.22
C LYS A 75 -16.11 -1.25 -4.55
N MET A 76 -15.30 -1.24 -5.61
CA MET A 76 -15.71 -1.77 -6.92
C MET A 76 -16.06 -3.26 -6.85
N ALA A 77 -15.34 -4.05 -6.05
CA ALA A 77 -15.66 -5.46 -5.83
C ALA A 77 -17.06 -5.65 -5.23
N LYS A 78 -17.43 -4.84 -4.23
CA LYS A 78 -18.76 -4.88 -3.59
C LYS A 78 -19.88 -4.47 -4.54
N GLU A 79 -19.66 -3.43 -5.35
CA GLU A 79 -20.65 -2.94 -6.31
C GLU A 79 -20.88 -3.93 -7.46
N SER A 80 -19.87 -4.74 -7.80
CA SER A 80 -19.98 -5.74 -8.88
C SER A 80 -20.95 -6.91 -8.57
N ASP A 81 -21.38 -7.07 -7.31
CA ASP A 81 -22.45 -8.02 -6.95
C ASP A 81 -23.86 -7.43 -7.10
N GLN A 82 -24.01 -6.10 -7.02
CA GLN A 82 -25.32 -5.44 -7.03
C GLN A 82 -25.90 -5.29 -8.44
N GLN A 83 -25.13 -5.64 -9.48
CA GLN A 83 -25.54 -5.58 -10.89
C GLN A 83 -26.05 -6.94 -11.43
N LYS A 84 -26.26 -7.94 -10.58
CA LYS A 84 -26.84 -9.25 -10.93
C LYS A 84 -28.26 -9.39 -10.39
#